data_AF-A0A6A5TRZ0-F1
#
_entry.id   AF-A0A6A5TRZ0-F1
#
_cell.length_a   1.000
_cell.length_b   1.000
_cell.length_c   1.000
_cell.angle_alpha   90.00
_cell.angle_beta   90.00
_cell.angle_gamma   90.00
#
_symmetry.space_group_name_H-M   'P 1'
#
loop_
_entity.id
_entity.type
_entity.pdbx_description
1 polymer ?
#
loop_
_entity_poly.entity_id
_entity_poly.type
_entity_poly.pdbx_seq_one_letter_code
_entity_poly.pdbx_strand_id
1 'polypeptide(L)'
;MRPSSTSLMIVLPAKTVCLSASGHQRRLVARAASLPVIAWLYGGGFYTGGANVPYQNPIQWVERSQKHIVVSINYRLNIFGFPNGAGLASTEQNLGFLDQRLGLEWIRSNIANFGGDPKRITLWGQSAGAMSADFYNFAYPEDPIVHGYILHSGTAQIALSVDANNHSNFTYVASHLGCANLTAAAELSCLRRVPEKEIISFIENQSNTGVVPSLAFSYVPDNRIIFPNYTTRALSGRFSKKPALIGTTTNEGAAFAAYDRTSGPDPAEATFYTLSTFLCPTVQTTRDRYAAGAPTFRYLYGGNFSNISPQWWEGAYHSSDLPLVFGTSGIARGESTSFEKEVQDQMQDYWVAFAEDPVGGLKRVGWEEYEPEGGGVLFAWEGVVRQGIGVGKLEGACEGLVPKEGARPP
;
A
#
# COMPACT_ATOMS: atom_id res chain seq x y z
N MET A 1 12.74 -1.13 14.00
CA MET A 1 13.07 -1.72 12.68
C MET A 1 13.44 -3.17 12.88
N ARG A 2 12.82 -4.11 12.16
CA ARG A 2 13.35 -5.49 12.09
C ARG A 2 13.97 -5.69 10.71
N PRO A 3 15.06 -6.48 10.57
CA PRO A 3 15.44 -7.03 9.28
C PRO A 3 14.23 -7.65 8.64
N SER A 4 13.82 -7.17 7.47
CA SER A 4 13.08 -8.03 6.55
C SER A 4 14.09 -8.66 5.60
N SER A 5 14.29 -9.97 5.73
CA SER A 5 14.65 -10.75 4.55
C SER A 5 13.43 -10.76 3.62
N THR A 6 13.67 -10.74 2.30
CA THR A 6 12.59 -10.93 1.33
C THR A 6 11.95 -12.29 1.60
N SER A 7 10.69 -12.27 2.04
CA SER A 7 9.94 -13.45 2.42
C SER A 7 8.49 -13.30 2.04
N LEU A 8 7.80 -14.43 1.89
CA LEU A 8 6.39 -14.47 1.51
C LEU A 8 5.58 -15.16 2.60
N MET A 9 4.43 -14.58 2.94
CA MET A 9 3.41 -15.24 3.75
C MET A 9 2.22 -15.53 2.85
N ILE A 10 1.86 -16.80 2.73
CA ILE A 10 0.79 -17.27 1.84
C ILE A 10 -0.37 -17.76 2.71
N VAL A 11 -1.57 -17.21 2.48
CA VAL A 11 -2.80 -17.60 3.17
C VAL A 11 -3.77 -18.20 2.15
N LEU A 12 -4.21 -19.43 2.42
CA LEU A 12 -5.00 -20.24 1.51
C LEU A 12 -6.39 -20.53 2.11
N PRO A 13 -7.44 -20.65 1.29
CA PRO A 13 -8.72 -21.17 1.75
C PRO A 13 -8.57 -22.57 2.34
N ALA A 14 -9.27 -22.84 3.45
CA ALA A 14 -9.29 -24.14 4.11
C ALA A 14 -9.68 -25.31 3.17
N LYS A 15 -10.49 -25.04 2.13
CA LYS A 15 -10.88 -26.05 1.12
C LYS A 15 -9.83 -26.27 0.02
N THR A 16 -8.72 -25.54 0.02
CA THR A 16 -7.62 -25.71 -0.94
C THR A 16 -6.76 -26.88 -0.47
N VAL A 17 -6.94 -28.04 -1.10
CA VAL A 17 -6.14 -29.23 -0.79
C VAL A 17 -4.70 -29.01 -1.24
N CYS A 18 -3.79 -28.84 -0.29
CA CYS A 18 -2.35 -28.88 -0.55
C CYS A 18 -1.90 -30.33 -0.78
N LEU A 19 -1.13 -30.58 -1.84
CA LEU A 19 -0.43 -31.85 -2.05
C LEU A 19 0.68 -31.99 -1.00
N SER A 20 0.45 -32.84 0.01
CA SER A 20 1.53 -33.39 0.82
C SER A 20 2.28 -34.44 0.01
N ALA A 21 3.55 -34.20 -0.33
CA ALA A 21 4.43 -35.23 -0.85
C ALA A 21 4.97 -36.08 0.31
N SER A 22 4.14 -36.96 0.85
CA SER A 22 4.59 -38.14 1.61
C SER A 22 4.01 -39.38 0.92
N GLY A 23 4.90 -40.30 0.56
CA GLY A 23 4.61 -41.39 -0.36
C GLY A 23 3.48 -42.31 0.09
N HIS A 24 2.75 -42.82 -0.89
CA HIS A 24 1.72 -43.86 -0.81
C HIS A 24 0.36 -43.46 -0.25
N GLN A 25 -0.41 -42.65 -1.00
CA GLN A 25 -1.82 -42.94 -1.30
C GLN A 25 -2.35 -42.03 -2.42
N ARG A 26 -2.88 -42.64 -3.50
CA ARG A 26 -3.63 -41.96 -4.57
C ARG A 26 -5.12 -41.94 -4.21
N ARG A 27 -5.72 -40.74 -4.06
CA ARG A 27 -7.16 -40.35 -4.17
C ARG A 27 -7.32 -38.99 -3.45
N LEU A 28 -7.95 -37.92 -3.93
CA LEU A 28 -8.82 -37.61 -5.06
C LEU A 28 -8.24 -36.40 -5.82
N VAL A 29 -8.36 -36.38 -7.16
CA VAL A 29 -8.11 -35.18 -7.95
C VAL A 29 -9.31 -34.25 -7.80
N ALA A 30 -9.32 -33.44 -6.74
CA ALA A 30 -10.04 -32.17 -6.82
C ALA A 30 -9.32 -31.35 -7.89
N ARG A 31 -10.03 -30.85 -8.91
CA ARG A 31 -9.50 -29.76 -9.75
C ARG A 31 -8.96 -28.72 -8.75
N ALA A 32 -7.65 -28.51 -8.70
CA ALA A 32 -7.08 -27.41 -7.95
C ALA A 32 -7.85 -26.17 -8.42
N ALA A 33 -8.60 -25.55 -7.51
CA ALA A 33 -9.35 -24.35 -7.86
C ALA A 33 -8.32 -23.36 -8.43
N SER A 34 -8.58 -22.78 -9.59
CA SER A 34 -7.76 -21.69 -10.13
C SER A 34 -8.33 -20.43 -9.49
N LEU A 35 -7.77 -19.98 -8.37
CA LEU A 35 -8.30 -18.84 -7.61
C LEU A 35 -7.57 -17.54 -7.97
N PRO A 36 -8.25 -16.38 -7.99
CA PRO A 36 -7.58 -15.10 -8.03
C PRO A 36 -6.64 -14.95 -6.83
N VAL A 37 -5.53 -14.27 -7.05
CA VAL A 37 -4.44 -14.06 -6.10
C VAL A 37 -4.33 -12.57 -5.82
N ILE A 38 -4.34 -12.19 -4.56
CA ILE A 38 -4.11 -10.82 -4.12
C ILE A 38 -2.72 -10.77 -3.49
N ALA A 39 -1.79 -10.10 -4.18
CA ALA A 39 -0.45 -9.84 -3.67
C ALA A 39 -0.48 -8.55 -2.83
N TRP A 40 -0.19 -8.65 -1.53
CA TRP A 40 -0.27 -7.54 -0.58
C TRP A 40 1.09 -6.91 -0.31
N LEU A 41 1.14 -5.57 -0.41
CA LEU A 41 2.24 -4.70 -0.01
C LEU A 41 1.79 -3.82 1.17
N TYR A 42 2.40 -4.02 2.34
CA TYR A 42 2.11 -3.21 3.52
C TYR A 42 2.59 -1.76 3.39
N GLY A 43 2.01 -0.86 4.19
CA GLY A 43 2.42 0.53 4.31
C GLY A 43 3.55 0.76 5.33
N GLY A 44 3.66 2.00 5.83
CA GLY A 44 4.66 2.38 6.84
C GLY A 44 5.77 3.30 6.33
N GLY A 45 5.47 4.12 5.32
CA GLY A 45 6.33 5.22 4.86
C GLY A 45 7.70 4.79 4.36
N PHE A 46 7.86 3.53 3.94
CA PHE A 46 9.16 2.90 3.61
C PHE A 46 10.14 2.78 4.78
N TYR A 47 9.72 3.12 6.00
CA TYR A 47 10.52 3.12 7.23
C TYR A 47 10.22 1.92 8.14
N THR A 48 8.95 1.53 8.21
CA THR A 48 8.44 0.45 9.08
C THR A 48 7.38 -0.38 8.34
N GLY A 49 6.89 -1.44 8.97
CA GLY A 49 5.91 -2.37 8.42
C GLY A 49 6.37 -3.82 8.49
N GLY A 50 5.56 -4.72 7.94
CA GLY A 50 5.87 -6.14 7.84
C GLY A 50 4.62 -6.97 7.61
N ALA A 51 4.75 -8.15 7.00
CA ALA A 51 3.62 -9.04 6.68
C ALA A 51 2.86 -9.54 7.92
N ASN A 52 3.53 -9.66 9.08
CA ASN A 52 2.97 -10.27 10.29
C ASN A 52 2.28 -9.28 11.25
N VAL A 53 1.81 -8.14 10.76
CA VAL A 53 1.04 -7.18 11.57
C VAL A 53 -0.38 -7.75 11.78
N PRO A 54 -0.87 -7.90 13.03
CA PRO A 54 -2.15 -8.57 13.30
C PRO A 54 -3.36 -7.98 12.55
N TYR A 55 -3.42 -6.65 12.40
CA TYR A 55 -4.53 -5.93 11.74
C TYR A 55 -4.60 -6.09 10.22
N GLN A 56 -3.63 -6.78 9.62
CA GLN A 56 -3.59 -7.06 8.17
C GLN A 56 -3.44 -8.57 7.93
N ASN A 57 -3.97 -9.38 8.84
CA ASN A 57 -3.98 -10.82 8.70
C ASN A 57 -5.22 -11.27 7.92
N PRO A 58 -5.08 -11.82 6.69
CA PRO A 58 -6.22 -12.12 5.83
C PRO A 58 -6.91 -13.45 6.15
N ILE A 59 -6.49 -14.19 7.18
CA ILE A 59 -7.04 -15.54 7.47
C ILE A 59 -8.57 -15.52 7.57
N GLN A 60 -9.15 -14.60 8.35
CA GLN A 60 -10.61 -14.54 8.54
C GLN A 60 -11.35 -14.23 7.23
N TRP A 61 -10.80 -13.34 6.39
CA TRP A 61 -11.38 -13.00 5.09
C TRP A 61 -11.29 -14.16 4.08
N VAL A 62 -10.13 -14.80 4.00
CA VAL A 62 -9.90 -15.98 3.15
C VAL A 62 -10.79 -17.14 3.59
N GLU A 63 -10.94 -17.33 4.90
CA GLU A 63 -11.84 -18.33 5.48
C GLU A 63 -13.31 -18.05 5.14
N ARG A 64 -13.77 -16.79 5.29
CA ARG A 64 -15.15 -16.40 4.99
C ARG A 64 -15.51 -16.63 3.52
N SER A 65 -14.67 -16.16 2.59
CA SER A 65 -15.01 -16.15 1.16
C SER A 65 -14.71 -17.47 0.45
N GLN A 66 -13.65 -18.18 0.82
CA GLN A 66 -13.13 -19.37 0.11
C GLN A 66 -12.84 -19.18 -1.39
N LYS A 67 -12.72 -17.93 -1.86
CA LYS A 67 -12.72 -17.58 -3.29
C LYS A 67 -11.42 -16.97 -3.81
N HIS A 68 -10.43 -16.75 -2.95
CA HIS A 68 -9.19 -16.09 -3.32
C HIS A 68 -8.02 -16.55 -2.45
N ILE A 69 -6.81 -16.22 -2.88
CA ILE A 69 -5.56 -16.41 -2.13
C ILE A 69 -4.98 -15.04 -1.83
N VAL A 70 -4.42 -14.85 -0.63
CA VAL A 70 -3.64 -13.65 -0.30
C VAL A 70 -2.18 -14.04 -0.08
N VAL A 71 -1.27 -13.30 -0.72
CA VAL A 71 0.18 -13.44 -0.54
C VAL A 71 0.76 -12.11 -0.09
N SER A 72 1.23 -12.04 1.15
CA SER A 72 1.91 -10.86 1.69
C SER A 72 3.40 -10.92 1.37
N ILE A 73 3.94 -9.83 0.78
CA ILE A 73 5.34 -9.73 0.38
C ILE A 73 6.10 -8.87 1.39
N ASN A 74 7.12 -9.43 2.05
CA ASN A 74 8.10 -8.63 2.78
C ASN A 74 9.14 -8.06 1.83
N TYR A 75 9.43 -6.78 2.02
CA TYR A 75 10.45 -6.04 1.30
C TYR A 75 11.29 -5.22 2.28
N ARG A 76 12.56 -4.96 1.91
CA ARG A 76 13.46 -4.17 2.75
C ARG A 76 12.97 -2.73 2.90
N LEU A 77 13.14 -2.20 4.10
CA LEU A 77 12.73 -0.85 4.51
C LEU A 77 13.95 -0.06 5.00
N ASN A 78 13.77 1.24 5.20
CA ASN A 78 14.76 2.12 5.80
C ASN A 78 16.10 2.04 5.06
N ILE A 79 17.24 2.21 5.74
CA ILE A 79 18.59 2.13 5.16
C ILE A 79 18.85 0.81 4.41
N PHE A 80 18.13 -0.28 4.73
CA PHE A 80 18.33 -1.58 4.06
C PHE A 80 17.63 -1.66 2.70
N GLY A 81 16.48 -1.00 2.56
CA GLY A 81 15.70 -0.98 1.32
C GLY A 81 15.99 0.25 0.46
N PHE A 82 16.30 1.37 1.11
CA PHE A 82 16.43 2.68 0.50
C PHE A 82 17.65 3.44 1.08
N PRO A 83 18.86 2.86 0.98
CA PRO A 83 20.07 3.40 1.62
C PRO A 83 20.47 4.79 1.15
N ASN A 84 20.27 5.11 -0.14
CA ASN A 84 20.83 6.29 -0.79
C ASN A 84 22.34 6.50 -0.54
N GLY A 85 23.13 5.42 -0.44
CA GLY A 85 24.57 5.51 -0.23
C GLY A 85 25.33 5.90 -1.50
N ALA A 86 26.29 6.82 -1.40
CA ALA A 86 27.08 7.31 -2.54
C ALA A 86 27.92 6.22 -3.24
N GLY A 87 28.21 5.12 -2.53
CA GLY A 87 28.96 3.97 -3.07
C GLY A 87 28.12 3.00 -3.91
N LEU A 88 26.80 3.20 -3.98
CA LEU A 88 25.89 2.36 -4.76
C LEU A 88 25.68 2.95 -6.16
N ALA A 89 25.70 2.10 -7.19
CA ALA A 89 25.26 2.52 -8.51
C ALA A 89 23.76 2.87 -8.50
N SER A 90 23.30 3.70 -9.45
CA SER A 90 21.87 4.04 -9.57
C SER A 90 20.98 2.81 -9.78
N THR A 91 21.50 1.76 -10.42
CA THR A 91 20.81 0.47 -10.61
C THR A 91 20.73 -0.38 -9.33
N GLU A 92 21.48 -0.03 -8.30
CA GLU A 92 21.54 -0.71 -7.00
C GLU A 92 20.85 0.08 -5.87
N GLN A 93 20.14 1.17 -6.23
CA GLN A 93 19.23 1.88 -5.33
C GLN A 93 17.84 1.24 -5.37
N ASN A 94 16.93 1.74 -4.51
CA ASN A 94 15.52 1.34 -4.51
C ASN A 94 15.30 -0.18 -4.31
N LEU A 95 16.17 -0.80 -3.49
CA LEU A 95 16.22 -2.24 -3.25
C LEU A 95 14.89 -2.81 -2.75
N GLY A 96 14.15 -2.04 -1.93
CA GLY A 96 12.81 -2.43 -1.48
C GLY A 96 11.84 -2.70 -2.63
N PHE A 97 11.88 -1.90 -3.71
CA PHE A 97 11.04 -2.15 -4.89
C PHE A 97 11.51 -3.36 -5.71
N LEU A 98 12.81 -3.65 -5.71
CA LEU A 98 13.35 -4.86 -6.34
C LEU A 98 12.90 -6.12 -5.59
N ASP A 99 12.84 -6.07 -4.26
CA ASP A 99 12.30 -7.17 -3.44
C ASP A 99 10.84 -7.44 -3.77
N GLN A 100 10.03 -6.38 -3.94
CA GLN A 100 8.62 -6.51 -4.33
C GLN A 100 8.47 -7.14 -5.73
N ARG A 101 9.28 -6.72 -6.70
CA ARG A 101 9.31 -7.33 -8.04
C ARG A 101 9.68 -8.81 -7.97
N LEU A 102 10.71 -9.16 -7.19
CA LEU A 102 11.11 -10.55 -6.98
C LEU A 102 9.99 -11.38 -6.34
N GLY A 103 9.27 -10.82 -5.37
CA GLY A 103 8.10 -11.46 -4.76
C GLY A 103 7.00 -11.76 -5.79
N LEU A 104 6.71 -10.82 -6.68
CA LEU A 104 5.73 -11.02 -7.76
C LEU A 104 6.18 -12.05 -8.80
N GLU A 105 7.47 -12.07 -9.16
CA GLU A 105 8.03 -13.09 -10.05
C GLU A 105 7.93 -14.50 -9.43
N TRP A 106 8.16 -14.60 -8.12
CA TRP A 106 7.95 -15.84 -7.38
C TRP A 106 6.48 -16.26 -7.41
N ILE A 107 5.54 -15.34 -7.14
CA ILE A 107 4.10 -15.63 -7.17
C ILE A 107 3.71 -16.14 -8.57
N ARG A 108 4.08 -15.42 -9.64
CA ARG A 108 3.82 -15.83 -11.02
C ARG A 108 4.32 -17.25 -11.31
N SER A 109 5.49 -17.61 -10.79
CA SER A 109 6.14 -18.88 -11.09
C SER A 109 5.65 -20.05 -10.22
N ASN A 110 5.08 -19.78 -9.05
CA ASN A 110 4.82 -20.81 -8.04
C ASN A 110 3.36 -20.92 -7.59
N ILE A 111 2.54 -19.87 -7.74
CA ILE A 111 1.23 -19.80 -7.08
C ILE A 111 0.23 -20.86 -7.58
N ALA A 112 0.43 -21.38 -8.80
CA ALA A 112 -0.33 -22.52 -9.32
C ALA A 112 -0.23 -23.77 -8.43
N ASN A 113 0.91 -23.98 -7.76
CA ASN A 113 1.11 -25.09 -6.82
C ASN A 113 0.28 -24.94 -5.54
N PHE A 114 -0.25 -23.74 -5.28
CA PHE A 114 -1.06 -23.41 -4.12
C PHE A 114 -2.55 -23.20 -4.48
N GLY A 115 -2.97 -23.52 -5.71
CA GLY A 115 -4.34 -23.28 -6.19
C GLY A 115 -4.60 -21.83 -6.63
N GLY A 116 -3.56 -21.05 -6.89
CA GLY A 116 -3.70 -19.71 -7.46
C GLY A 116 -3.61 -19.71 -8.98
N ASP A 117 -4.24 -18.74 -9.60
CA ASP A 117 -4.13 -18.48 -11.02
C ASP A 117 -3.02 -17.43 -11.27
N PRO A 118 -1.87 -17.80 -11.86
CA PRO A 118 -0.80 -16.84 -12.12
C PRO A 118 -1.18 -15.75 -13.14
N LYS A 119 -2.31 -15.89 -13.84
CA LYS A 119 -2.86 -14.86 -14.74
C LYS A 119 -3.83 -13.92 -14.03
N ARG A 120 -4.26 -14.27 -12.81
CA ARG A 120 -5.17 -13.46 -11.99
C ARG A 120 -4.52 -13.02 -10.68
N ILE A 121 -3.35 -12.40 -10.77
CA ILE A 121 -2.68 -11.68 -9.68
C ILE A 121 -3.08 -10.18 -9.66
N THR A 122 -3.76 -9.74 -8.60
CA THR A 122 -4.01 -8.33 -8.28
C THR A 122 -2.97 -7.83 -7.29
N LEU A 123 -2.31 -6.72 -7.57
CA LEU A 123 -1.39 -6.08 -6.62
C LEU A 123 -2.13 -5.06 -5.78
N TRP A 124 -2.23 -5.32 -4.50
CA TRP A 124 -2.85 -4.45 -3.51
C TRP A 124 -1.79 -3.89 -2.58
N GLY A 125 -1.84 -2.59 -2.34
CA GLY A 125 -1.07 -2.01 -1.25
C GLY A 125 -1.83 -0.89 -0.54
N GLN A 126 -1.32 -0.52 0.63
CA GLN A 126 -1.79 0.63 1.40
C GLN A 126 -0.67 1.61 1.72
N SER A 127 -0.94 2.92 1.69
CA SER A 127 0.06 3.97 1.97
C SER A 127 1.30 3.81 1.07
N ALA A 128 2.49 3.74 1.64
CA ALA A 128 3.73 3.39 0.94
C ALA A 128 3.64 2.10 0.10
N GLY A 129 2.85 1.11 0.51
CA GLY A 129 2.56 -0.09 -0.29
C GLY A 129 1.68 0.21 -1.51
N ALA A 130 0.73 1.13 -1.40
CA ALA A 130 -0.07 1.59 -2.54
C ALA A 130 0.76 2.43 -3.51
N MET A 131 1.62 3.31 -2.97
CA MET A 131 2.64 4.02 -3.76
C MET A 131 3.53 3.01 -4.52
N SER A 132 3.98 1.95 -3.84
CA SER A 132 4.77 0.88 -4.45
C SER A 132 4.03 0.19 -5.60
N ALA A 133 2.75 -0.15 -5.40
CA ALA A 133 1.92 -0.77 -6.42
C ALA A 133 1.75 0.13 -7.66
N ASP A 134 1.63 1.44 -7.46
CA ASP A 134 1.52 2.39 -8.56
C ASP A 134 2.89 2.71 -9.20
N PHE A 135 3.99 2.78 -8.44
CA PHE A 135 5.33 2.86 -9.03
C PHE A 135 5.61 1.65 -9.92
N TYR A 136 5.24 0.46 -9.47
CA TYR A 136 5.33 -0.77 -10.24
C TYR A 136 4.59 -0.66 -11.58
N ASN A 137 3.39 -0.08 -11.58
CA ASN A 137 2.57 0.17 -12.77
C ASN A 137 3.29 1.04 -13.84
N PHE A 138 4.18 1.95 -13.42
CA PHE A 138 5.01 2.76 -14.34
C PHE A 138 6.37 2.15 -14.67
N ALA A 139 6.91 1.30 -13.78
CA ALA A 139 8.24 0.69 -13.89
C ALA A 139 8.26 -0.52 -14.83
N TYR A 140 7.17 -1.29 -14.87
CA TYR A 140 7.06 -2.53 -15.65
C TYR A 140 5.85 -2.54 -16.61
N PRO A 141 5.69 -1.54 -17.49
CA PRO A 141 4.53 -1.50 -18.39
C PRO A 141 4.45 -2.67 -19.38
N GLU A 142 5.59 -3.21 -19.81
CA GLU A 142 5.66 -4.30 -20.79
C GLU A 142 5.50 -5.70 -20.18
N ASP A 143 5.84 -5.88 -18.90
CA ASP A 143 5.64 -7.13 -18.15
C ASP A 143 5.10 -6.83 -16.74
N PRO A 144 3.82 -6.41 -16.62
CA PRO A 144 3.28 -6.01 -15.33
C PRO A 144 3.08 -7.19 -14.37
N ILE A 145 3.16 -8.46 -14.79
CA ILE A 145 2.80 -9.68 -14.00
C ILE A 145 1.33 -9.74 -13.54
N VAL A 146 0.76 -8.61 -13.17
CA VAL A 146 -0.53 -8.40 -12.53
C VAL A 146 -1.58 -8.02 -13.56
N HIS A 147 -2.83 -8.27 -13.25
CA HIS A 147 -3.96 -7.90 -14.11
C HIS A 147 -4.82 -6.77 -13.53
N GLY A 148 -4.52 -6.29 -12.32
CA GLY A 148 -5.18 -5.14 -11.70
C GLY A 148 -4.41 -4.63 -10.48
N TYR A 149 -4.73 -3.40 -10.06
CA TYR A 149 -4.15 -2.74 -8.90
C TYR A 149 -5.23 -2.34 -7.89
N ILE A 150 -4.95 -2.46 -6.60
CA ILE A 150 -5.75 -1.82 -5.55
C ILE A 150 -4.83 -0.84 -4.81
N LEU A 151 -5.16 0.44 -4.90
CA LEU A 151 -4.36 1.55 -4.42
C LEU A 151 -5.08 2.21 -3.23
N HIS A 152 -4.70 1.78 -2.03
CA HIS A 152 -5.35 2.18 -0.80
C HIS A 152 -4.60 3.33 -0.13
N SER A 153 -5.16 4.53 -0.11
CA SER A 153 -4.55 5.71 0.53
C SER A 153 -3.11 5.98 0.08
N GLY A 154 -2.83 5.80 -1.22
CA GLY A 154 -1.52 6.09 -1.78
C GLY A 154 -1.45 5.89 -3.30
N THR A 155 -0.67 6.75 -3.97
CA THR A 155 -0.44 6.72 -5.43
C THR A 155 0.97 7.21 -5.75
N ALA A 156 1.41 7.03 -6.99
CA ALA A 156 2.73 7.52 -7.43
C ALA A 156 2.84 9.06 -7.40
N GLN A 157 1.72 9.78 -7.35
CA GLN A 157 1.68 11.25 -7.23
C GLN A 157 2.04 11.76 -5.83
N ILE A 158 2.09 10.89 -4.82
CA ILE A 158 2.58 11.26 -3.49
C ILE A 158 4.10 11.39 -3.54
N ALA A 159 4.59 12.62 -3.44
CA ALA A 159 6.02 12.89 -3.29
C ALA A 159 6.40 12.86 -1.81
N LEU A 160 7.37 12.02 -1.46
CA LEU A 160 8.02 12.11 -0.14
C LEU A 160 9.21 13.07 -0.25
N SER A 161 9.23 14.09 0.62
CA SER A 161 10.31 15.08 0.69
C SER A 161 11.59 14.44 1.20
N VAL A 162 12.42 13.91 0.29
CA VAL A 162 13.80 13.52 0.57
C VAL A 162 14.75 14.16 -0.44
N ASP A 163 15.86 14.70 0.06
CA ASP A 163 16.94 15.15 -0.80
C ASP A 163 17.67 13.92 -1.36
N ALA A 164 17.21 13.46 -2.51
CA ALA A 164 17.73 12.28 -3.19
C ALA A 164 19.22 12.40 -3.54
N ASN A 165 19.78 13.61 -3.58
CA ASN A 165 21.18 13.83 -3.97
C ASN A 165 22.13 13.93 -2.76
N ASN A 166 21.62 13.97 -1.54
CA ASN A 166 22.43 14.38 -0.40
C ASN A 166 23.35 13.26 0.14
N HIS A 167 23.04 11.97 -0.04
CA HIS A 167 23.76 10.79 0.49
C HIS A 167 24.13 10.83 2.01
N SER A 168 23.81 11.91 2.71
CA SER A 168 24.38 12.28 4.00
C SER A 168 23.83 11.45 5.13
N ASN A 169 22.58 11.00 5.06
CA ASN A 169 22.01 10.11 6.06
C ASN A 169 22.75 8.75 6.09
N PHE A 170 23.13 8.22 4.92
CA PHE A 170 23.92 7.00 4.83
C PHE A 170 25.31 7.20 5.42
N THR A 171 26.02 8.24 4.99
CA THR A 171 27.36 8.60 5.50
C THR A 171 27.36 8.93 6.99
N TYR A 172 26.30 9.57 7.50
CA TYR A 172 26.11 9.86 8.92
C TYR A 172 26.03 8.57 9.73
N VAL A 173 25.21 7.60 9.31
CA VAL A 173 25.15 6.29 9.97
C VAL A 173 26.49 5.57 9.88
N ALA A 174 27.11 5.56 8.70
CA ALA A 174 28.40 4.89 8.47
C ALA A 174 29.50 5.44 9.38
N SER A 175 29.65 6.77 9.46
CA SER A 175 30.66 7.42 10.29
C SER A 175 30.53 7.10 11.78
N HIS A 176 29.31 7.02 12.32
CA HIS A 176 29.07 6.71 13.73
C HIS A 176 29.26 5.23 14.08
N LEU A 177 29.32 4.36 13.07
CA LEU A 177 29.55 2.93 13.21
C LEU A 177 30.98 2.53 12.78
N GLY A 178 31.92 3.48 12.86
CA GLY A 178 33.34 3.23 12.63
C GLY A 178 33.77 3.23 11.16
N CYS A 179 32.90 3.66 10.24
CA CYS A 179 33.17 3.73 8.80
C CYS A 179 33.43 5.16 8.29
N ALA A 180 34.07 6.01 9.11
CA ALA A 180 34.36 7.41 8.77
C ALA A 180 35.61 7.58 7.91
N ASN A 181 35.70 8.71 7.19
CA ASN A 181 36.88 9.13 6.39
C ASN A 181 37.29 8.12 5.30
N LEU A 182 36.32 7.45 4.69
CA LEU A 182 36.52 6.47 3.62
C LEU A 182 36.03 7.03 2.28
N THR A 183 36.51 6.44 1.18
CA THR A 183 35.88 6.64 -0.14
C THR A 183 34.47 6.03 -0.13
N ALA A 184 33.56 6.51 -0.99
CA ALA A 184 32.18 6.02 -1.03
C ALA A 184 32.07 4.49 -1.16
N ALA A 185 32.91 3.86 -1.99
CA ALA A 185 32.97 2.40 -2.13
C ALA A 185 33.47 1.69 -0.87
N ALA A 186 34.49 2.25 -0.20
CA ALA A 186 35.04 1.70 1.04
C ALA A 186 34.09 1.90 2.23
N GLU A 187 33.37 3.02 2.31
CA GLU A 187 32.30 3.29 3.28
C GLU A 187 31.19 2.24 3.16
N LEU A 188 30.67 2.02 1.95
CA LEU A 188 29.66 0.99 1.68
C LEU A 188 30.17 -0.40 2.07
N SER A 189 31.40 -0.75 1.69
CA SER A 189 31.99 -2.04 2.05
C SER A 189 32.19 -2.19 3.57
N CYS A 190 32.49 -1.10 4.28
CA CYS A 190 32.63 -1.09 5.72
C CYS A 190 31.27 -1.29 6.40
N LEU A 191 30.26 -0.50 6.04
CA LEU A 191 28.94 -0.57 6.66
C LEU A 191 28.27 -1.94 6.44
N ARG A 192 28.50 -2.58 5.28
CA ARG A 192 28.03 -3.96 5.01
C ARG A 192 28.60 -5.02 5.96
N ARG A 193 29.71 -4.74 6.67
CA ARG A 193 30.30 -5.63 7.68
C ARG A 193 29.81 -5.34 9.10
N VAL A 194 29.14 -4.20 9.32
CA VAL A 194 28.58 -3.87 10.63
C VAL A 194 27.38 -4.78 10.90
N PRO A 195 27.29 -5.40 12.08
CA PRO A 195 26.13 -6.20 12.44
C PRO A 195 24.85 -5.38 12.34
N GLU A 196 23.85 -5.96 11.67
CA GLU A 196 22.59 -5.27 11.37
C GLU A 196 21.89 -4.69 12.61
N LYS A 197 21.96 -5.41 13.75
CA LYS A 197 21.39 -4.96 15.02
C LYS A 197 22.01 -3.65 15.49
N GLU A 198 23.30 -3.43 15.26
CA GLU A 198 23.98 -2.19 15.64
C GLU A 198 23.49 -1.01 14.79
N ILE A 199 23.30 -1.23 13.47
CA ILE A 199 22.72 -0.24 12.57
C ILE A 199 21.31 0.14 13.02
N ILE A 200 20.47 -0.87 13.30
CA ILE A 200 19.09 -0.65 13.79
C ILE A 200 19.08 0.13 15.09
N SER A 201 19.85 -0.33 16.09
CA SER A 201 19.90 0.32 17.41
C SER A 201 20.42 1.75 17.30
N PHE A 202 21.37 2.03 16.42
CA PHE A 202 21.83 3.39 16.18
C PHE A 202 20.72 4.29 15.61
N ILE A 203 20.04 3.86 14.53
CA ILE A 203 18.99 4.66 13.91
C ILE A 203 17.82 4.88 14.87
N GLU A 204 17.39 3.84 15.59
CA GLU A 204 16.32 3.95 16.59
C GLU A 204 16.69 4.93 17.71
N ASN A 205 17.92 4.86 18.23
CA ASN A 205 18.39 5.80 19.25
C ASN A 205 18.39 7.23 18.73
N GLN A 206 18.84 7.48 17.50
CA GLN A 206 18.80 8.82 16.89
C GLN A 206 17.37 9.34 16.71
N SER A 207 16.42 8.49 16.34
CA SER A 207 15.01 8.87 16.28
C SER A 207 14.45 9.24 17.66
N ASN A 208 14.84 8.51 18.71
CA ASN A 208 14.36 8.73 20.08
C ASN A 208 14.96 9.98 20.75
N THR A 209 16.15 10.43 20.35
CA THR A 209 16.79 11.64 20.91
C THR A 209 16.21 12.94 20.33
N GLY A 210 15.42 12.88 19.26
CA GLY A 210 14.80 14.05 18.64
C GLY A 210 15.79 14.99 17.94
N VAL A 211 16.97 14.49 17.55
CA VAL A 211 17.96 15.28 16.80
C VAL A 211 17.39 15.69 15.43
N VAL A 212 17.58 16.96 15.08
CA VAL A 212 17.11 17.57 13.82
C VAL A 212 18.32 18.01 12.97
N PRO A 213 18.36 17.68 11.67
CA PRO A 213 17.37 16.90 10.92
C PRO A 213 17.36 15.42 11.32
N SER A 214 16.18 14.81 11.29
CA SER A 214 16.04 13.37 11.58
C SER A 214 16.59 12.52 10.42
N LEU A 215 17.08 11.33 10.76
CA LEU A 215 17.48 10.36 9.75
C LEU A 215 16.27 9.87 8.96
N ALA A 216 16.32 10.05 7.64
CA ALA A 216 15.28 9.63 6.72
C ALA A 216 15.89 8.85 5.54
N PHE A 217 15.32 7.68 5.27
CA PHE A 217 15.73 6.80 4.18
C PHE A 217 14.51 6.53 3.32
N SER A 218 14.54 6.98 2.08
CA SER A 218 13.42 6.87 1.14
C SER A 218 13.94 6.63 -0.27
N TYR A 219 13.03 6.28 -1.16
CA TYR A 219 13.34 6.02 -2.56
C TYR A 219 13.95 7.25 -3.24
N VAL A 220 14.74 6.98 -4.28
CA VAL A 220 15.40 8.01 -5.09
C VAL A 220 14.95 7.92 -6.55
N PRO A 221 14.79 9.04 -7.26
CA PRO A 221 14.55 9.01 -8.70
C PRO A 221 15.70 8.31 -9.44
N ASP A 222 15.39 7.23 -10.14
CA ASP A 222 16.37 6.45 -10.92
C ASP A 222 15.99 6.35 -12.40
N ASN A 223 14.88 6.98 -12.81
CA ASN A 223 14.31 6.92 -14.16
C ASN A 223 14.06 5.48 -14.67
N ARG A 224 13.90 4.52 -13.76
CA ARG A 224 13.63 3.11 -14.06
C ARG A 224 12.45 2.58 -13.25
N ILE A 225 12.45 2.83 -11.95
CA ILE A 225 11.35 2.51 -11.04
C ILE A 225 10.65 3.80 -10.63
N ILE A 226 11.43 4.81 -10.26
CA ILE A 226 10.93 6.11 -9.80
C ILE A 226 11.21 7.16 -10.87
N PHE A 227 10.14 7.83 -11.28
CA PHE A 227 10.16 8.81 -12.35
C PHE A 227 9.83 10.21 -11.83
N PRO A 228 10.37 11.26 -12.46
CA PRO A 228 10.18 12.64 -12.00
C PRO A 228 8.79 13.22 -12.28
N ASN A 229 8.02 12.64 -13.22
CA ASN A 229 6.70 13.16 -13.58
C ASN A 229 5.76 12.03 -14.05
N TYR A 230 4.83 11.66 -13.17
CA TYR A 230 3.86 10.59 -13.43
C TYR A 230 2.71 11.02 -14.33
N THR A 231 2.25 12.28 -14.25
CA THR A 231 1.20 12.81 -15.14
C THR A 231 1.63 12.73 -16.61
N THR A 232 2.81 13.24 -16.96
CA THR A 232 3.34 13.17 -18.32
C THR A 232 3.51 11.72 -18.79
N ARG A 233 3.95 10.80 -17.91
CA ARG A 233 4.06 9.37 -18.26
C ARG A 233 2.68 8.74 -18.50
N ALA A 234 1.70 9.00 -17.64
CA ALA A 234 0.35 8.48 -17.79
C ALA A 234 -0.31 8.98 -19.08
N LEU A 235 -0.26 10.29 -19.34
CA LEU A 235 -0.85 10.91 -20.54
C LEU A 235 -0.15 10.48 -21.85
N SER A 236 1.14 10.13 -21.78
CA SER A 236 1.87 9.52 -22.92
C SER A 236 1.68 8.01 -23.03
N GLY A 237 0.84 7.41 -22.18
CA GLY A 237 0.56 5.96 -22.19
C GLY A 237 1.71 5.08 -21.70
N ARG A 238 2.72 5.64 -21.02
CA ARG A 238 3.91 4.93 -20.54
C ARG A 238 3.71 4.33 -19.14
N PHE A 239 2.70 3.47 -19.02
CA PHE A 239 2.37 2.68 -17.84
C PHE A 239 1.52 1.47 -18.26
N SER A 240 1.30 0.49 -17.38
CA SER A 240 0.68 -0.80 -17.77
C SER A 240 -0.79 -0.72 -18.20
N LYS A 241 -1.48 0.39 -17.89
CA LYS A 241 -2.92 0.61 -18.12
C LYS A 241 -3.86 -0.46 -17.55
N LYS A 242 -3.39 -1.34 -16.64
CA LYS A 242 -4.28 -2.31 -15.99
C LYS A 242 -5.32 -1.60 -15.13
N PRO A 243 -6.53 -2.18 -14.96
CA PRO A 243 -7.57 -1.60 -14.13
C PRO A 243 -7.09 -1.34 -12.69
N ALA A 244 -7.64 -0.30 -12.05
CA ALA A 244 -7.33 0.01 -10.66
C ALA A 244 -8.58 0.31 -9.83
N LEU A 245 -8.59 -0.16 -8.59
CA LEU A 245 -9.49 0.30 -7.53
C LEU A 245 -8.69 1.28 -6.64
N ILE A 246 -9.13 2.52 -6.54
CA ILE A 246 -8.38 3.59 -5.85
C ILE A 246 -9.29 4.27 -4.82
N GLY A 247 -8.80 4.46 -3.61
CA GLY A 247 -9.54 5.21 -2.60
C GLY A 247 -8.70 5.74 -1.46
N THR A 248 -9.33 6.58 -0.66
CA THR A 248 -8.77 7.24 0.53
C THR A 248 -9.80 7.20 1.65
N THR A 249 -9.41 7.62 2.85
CA THR A 249 -10.32 7.89 3.96
C THR A 249 -10.72 9.37 4.02
N THR A 250 -11.78 9.73 4.74
CA THR A 250 -12.23 11.13 4.87
C THR A 250 -11.34 11.97 5.80
N ASN A 251 -10.52 11.35 6.65
CA ASN A 251 -9.68 12.04 7.65
C ASN A 251 -8.25 11.51 7.70
N GLU A 252 -7.66 11.15 6.55
CA GLU A 252 -6.31 10.58 6.40
C GLU A 252 -5.28 11.26 7.32
N GLY A 253 -5.27 12.59 7.32
CA GLY A 253 -4.26 13.41 7.98
C GLY A 253 -4.29 13.42 9.50
N ALA A 254 -5.37 12.97 10.13
CA ALA A 254 -5.48 12.98 11.59
C ALA A 254 -4.40 12.11 12.26
N ALA A 255 -3.92 11.06 11.60
CA ALA A 255 -2.86 10.20 12.10
C ALA A 255 -1.44 10.78 11.93
N PHE A 256 -1.29 11.87 11.18
CA PHE A 256 0.01 12.45 10.82
C PHE A 256 0.29 13.79 11.48
N ALA A 257 -0.75 14.57 11.75
CA ALA A 257 -0.62 15.83 12.47
C ALA A 257 -0.16 15.60 13.92
N ALA A 258 0.73 16.46 14.41
CA ALA A 258 1.13 16.41 15.81
C ALA A 258 -0.09 16.71 16.69
N TYR A 259 -0.25 15.97 17.79
CA TYR A 259 -1.44 16.08 18.62
C TYR A 259 -1.14 16.09 20.12
N ASP A 260 -1.99 16.81 20.86
CA ASP A 260 -2.14 16.69 22.30
C ASP A 260 -3.29 15.71 22.61
N ARG A 261 -3.16 14.88 23.65
CA ARG A 261 -4.21 13.90 23.98
C ARG A 261 -5.53 14.53 24.39
N THR A 262 -5.49 15.74 24.97
CA THR A 262 -6.68 16.47 25.43
C THR A 262 -7.36 17.17 24.25
N SER A 263 -6.57 17.86 23.43
CA SER A 263 -7.08 18.76 22.39
C SER A 263 -7.18 18.13 20.99
N GLY A 264 -6.53 16.99 20.75
CA GLY A 264 -6.39 16.41 19.43
C GLY A 264 -5.32 17.12 18.57
N PRO A 265 -5.20 16.77 17.28
CA PRO A 265 -4.29 17.41 16.35
C PRO A 265 -4.77 18.80 15.95
N ASP A 266 -3.87 19.64 15.42
CA ASP A 266 -4.27 20.86 14.73
C ASP A 266 -5.15 20.49 13.51
N PRO A 267 -6.42 20.95 13.46
CA PRO A 267 -7.32 20.62 12.36
C PRO A 267 -6.82 21.11 10.99
N ALA A 268 -6.07 22.22 10.95
CA ALA A 268 -5.52 22.75 9.71
C ALA A 268 -4.40 21.83 9.19
N GLU A 269 -3.54 21.33 10.08
CA GLU A 269 -2.48 20.39 9.73
C GLU A 269 -3.06 19.03 9.28
N ALA A 270 -4.05 18.50 10.01
CA ALA A 270 -4.74 17.27 9.61
C ALA A 270 -5.46 17.42 8.26
N THR A 271 -6.08 18.57 8.01
CA THR A 271 -6.71 18.86 6.71
C THR A 271 -5.66 18.95 5.60
N PHE A 272 -4.52 19.60 5.87
CA PHE A 272 -3.41 19.69 4.93
C PHE A 272 -2.90 18.31 4.52
N TYR A 273 -2.62 17.41 5.47
CA TYR A 273 -2.22 16.05 5.12
C TYR A 273 -3.32 15.32 4.35
N THR A 274 -4.58 15.42 4.80
CA THR A 274 -5.71 14.75 4.14
C THR A 274 -5.82 15.13 2.67
N LEU A 275 -5.74 16.42 2.35
CA LEU A 275 -5.93 16.89 1.00
C LEU A 275 -4.63 16.83 0.18
N SER A 276 -3.57 17.48 0.66
CA SER A 276 -2.32 17.66 -0.07
C SER A 276 -1.53 16.37 -0.22
N THR A 277 -1.59 15.47 0.77
CA THR A 277 -0.78 14.24 0.76
C THR A 277 -1.55 13.05 0.20
N PHE A 278 -2.87 12.95 0.41
CA PHE A 278 -3.63 11.75 0.06
C PHE A 278 -4.72 11.97 -1.01
N LEU A 279 -5.72 12.80 -0.72
CA LEU A 279 -6.90 12.92 -1.58
C LEU A 279 -6.57 13.55 -2.94
N CYS A 280 -5.90 14.70 -2.98
CA CYS A 280 -5.64 15.39 -4.25
C CYS A 280 -4.65 14.64 -5.16
N PRO A 281 -3.57 14.02 -4.64
CA PRO A 281 -2.76 13.07 -5.43
C PRO A 281 -3.57 11.90 -6.01
N THR A 282 -4.54 11.39 -5.25
CA THR A 282 -5.46 10.34 -5.72
C THR A 282 -6.41 10.82 -6.81
N VAL A 283 -6.93 12.04 -6.69
CA VAL A 283 -7.73 12.72 -7.72
C VAL A 283 -6.92 12.89 -9.00
N GLN A 284 -5.69 13.42 -8.90
CA GLN A 284 -4.81 13.60 -10.06
C GLN A 284 -4.52 12.26 -10.76
N THR A 285 -4.15 11.23 -9.99
CA THR A 285 -3.88 9.88 -10.52
C THR A 285 -5.10 9.33 -11.27
N THR A 286 -6.30 9.54 -10.73
CA THR A 286 -7.52 9.05 -11.36
C THR A 286 -7.83 9.77 -12.67
N ARG A 287 -7.70 11.09 -12.69
CA ARG A 287 -7.90 11.90 -13.91
C ARG A 287 -6.89 11.54 -14.99
N ASP A 288 -5.63 11.35 -14.62
CA ASP A 288 -4.56 10.94 -15.54
C ASP A 288 -4.84 9.56 -16.15
N ARG A 289 -5.32 8.61 -15.32
CA ARG A 289 -5.71 7.27 -15.78
C ARG A 289 -6.93 7.31 -16.71
N TYR A 290 -7.95 8.09 -16.38
CA TYR A 290 -9.14 8.28 -17.23
C TYR A 290 -8.74 8.88 -18.58
N ALA A 291 -7.95 9.95 -18.59
CA ALA A 291 -7.46 10.59 -19.81
C ALA A 291 -6.62 9.64 -20.68
N ALA A 292 -5.96 8.66 -20.08
CA ALA A 292 -5.17 7.63 -20.78
C ALA A 292 -5.98 6.38 -21.18
N GLY A 293 -7.29 6.33 -20.88
CA GLY A 293 -8.19 5.21 -21.16
C GLY A 293 -7.94 3.97 -20.30
N ALA A 294 -7.48 4.15 -19.06
CA ALA A 294 -7.22 3.05 -18.13
C ALA A 294 -8.36 2.89 -17.11
N PRO A 295 -9.02 1.70 -17.03
CA PRO A 295 -10.17 1.52 -16.16
C PRO A 295 -9.85 1.80 -14.70
N THR A 296 -10.75 2.53 -14.05
CA THR A 296 -10.53 2.98 -12.67
C THR A 296 -11.84 2.97 -11.90
N PHE A 297 -11.84 2.48 -10.67
CA PHE A 297 -12.97 2.52 -9.75
C PHE A 297 -12.58 3.35 -8.54
N ARG A 298 -13.47 4.22 -8.07
CA ARG A 298 -13.21 5.15 -6.97
C ARG A 298 -14.06 4.87 -5.75
N TYR A 299 -13.41 4.90 -4.58
CA TYR A 299 -14.13 4.97 -3.31
C TYR A 299 -13.55 6.02 -2.36
N LEU A 300 -14.36 6.33 -1.35
CA LEU A 300 -13.99 7.07 -0.16
C LEU A 300 -14.51 6.27 1.06
N TYR A 301 -13.71 6.18 2.12
CA TYR A 301 -14.10 5.53 3.36
C TYR A 301 -14.34 6.55 4.46
N GLY A 302 -15.49 6.46 5.12
CA GLY A 302 -15.94 7.42 6.12
C GLY A 302 -16.33 6.81 7.46
N GLY A 303 -15.95 5.56 7.72
CA GLY A 303 -16.31 4.85 8.95
C GLY A 303 -15.58 5.37 10.18
N ASN A 304 -16.29 5.48 11.30
CA ASN A 304 -15.76 5.91 12.60
C ASN A 304 -16.18 4.92 13.68
N PHE A 305 -15.45 3.81 13.79
CA PHE A 305 -15.74 2.73 14.73
C PHE A 305 -14.77 2.80 15.92
N SER A 306 -15.28 2.88 17.16
CA SER A 306 -14.44 3.16 18.34
C SER A 306 -13.36 2.11 18.65
N ASN A 307 -13.52 0.87 18.20
CA ASN A 307 -12.48 -0.17 18.30
C ASN A 307 -11.32 0.06 17.31
N ILE A 308 -11.60 0.68 16.15
CA ILE A 308 -10.63 0.99 15.10
C ILE A 308 -10.02 2.40 15.32
N SER A 309 -10.89 3.37 15.63
CA SER A 309 -10.62 4.79 15.84
C SER A 309 -10.96 5.17 17.29
N PRO A 310 -10.11 4.76 18.27
CA PRO A 310 -10.39 4.97 19.69
C PRO A 310 -10.36 6.44 20.14
N GLN A 311 -9.68 7.32 19.41
CA GLN A 311 -9.64 8.74 19.77
C GLN A 311 -10.85 9.47 19.20
N TRP A 312 -11.44 10.38 19.97
CA TRP A 312 -12.63 11.14 19.58
C TRP A 312 -12.44 11.99 18.31
N TRP A 313 -11.18 12.31 17.96
CA TRP A 313 -10.80 13.13 16.81
C TRP A 313 -10.31 12.34 15.59
N GLU A 314 -10.10 11.02 15.70
CA GLU A 314 -9.50 10.21 14.62
C GLU A 314 -10.45 10.07 13.43
N GLY A 315 -11.72 9.75 13.66
CA GLY A 315 -12.67 9.49 12.58
C GLY A 315 -12.18 8.38 11.64
N ALA A 316 -12.41 8.54 10.34
CA ALA A 316 -11.83 7.68 9.31
C ALA A 316 -10.39 8.10 9.01
N TYR A 317 -9.46 7.84 9.93
CA TYR A 317 -8.05 8.19 9.77
C TYR A 317 -7.32 7.25 8.79
N HIS A 318 -6.10 7.60 8.42
CA HIS A 318 -5.27 6.79 7.52
C HIS A 318 -5.16 5.34 7.98
N SER A 319 -5.53 4.39 7.10
CA SER A 319 -5.56 2.93 7.34
C SER A 319 -6.71 2.37 8.19
N SER A 320 -7.65 3.20 8.65
CA SER A 320 -8.77 2.77 9.50
C SER A 320 -9.75 1.80 8.82
N ASP A 321 -9.72 1.70 7.50
CA ASP A 321 -10.47 0.73 6.70
C ASP A 321 -9.76 -0.62 6.50
N LEU A 322 -8.45 -0.72 6.75
CA LEU A 322 -7.72 -1.98 6.59
C LEU A 322 -8.28 -3.12 7.45
N PRO A 323 -8.60 -2.94 8.75
CA PRO A 323 -9.14 -4.03 9.56
C PRO A 323 -10.43 -4.61 8.99
N LEU A 324 -11.26 -3.80 8.32
CA LEU A 324 -12.49 -4.25 7.66
C LEU A 324 -12.17 -5.13 6.45
N VAL A 325 -11.28 -4.67 5.57
CA VAL A 325 -10.90 -5.44 4.38
C VAL A 325 -10.21 -6.75 4.77
N PHE A 326 -9.33 -6.75 5.77
CA PHE A 326 -8.63 -7.96 6.21
C PHE A 326 -9.47 -8.92 7.06
N GLY A 327 -10.62 -8.46 7.59
CA GLY A 327 -11.47 -9.27 8.46
C GLY A 327 -11.00 -9.33 9.91
N THR A 328 -10.24 -8.31 10.34
CA THR A 328 -9.61 -8.24 11.65
C THR A 328 -10.16 -7.09 12.50
N SER A 329 -11.24 -6.45 12.08
CA SER A 329 -11.87 -5.35 12.82
C SER A 329 -12.29 -5.77 14.24
N GLY A 330 -12.81 -6.99 14.42
CA GLY A 330 -13.22 -7.53 15.72
C GLY A 330 -12.07 -7.85 16.68
N ILE A 331 -10.82 -7.88 16.19
CA ILE A 331 -9.62 -8.06 17.03
C ILE A 331 -8.79 -6.79 17.10
N ALA A 332 -9.32 -5.66 16.63
CA ALA A 332 -8.57 -4.41 16.60
C ALA A 332 -8.31 -3.92 18.04
N ARG A 333 -9.35 -3.44 18.72
CA ARG A 333 -9.31 -3.08 20.15
C ARG A 333 -10.61 -3.46 20.88
N GLY A 334 -11.42 -4.30 20.24
CA GLY A 334 -12.73 -4.71 20.72
C GLY A 334 -13.56 -5.36 19.61
N GLU A 335 -14.61 -6.05 20.02
CA GLU A 335 -15.55 -6.74 19.13
C GLU A 335 -16.24 -5.75 18.16
N SER A 336 -16.42 -6.20 16.92
CA SER A 336 -17.13 -5.40 15.92
C SER A 336 -18.63 -5.38 16.17
N THR A 337 -19.24 -4.21 15.94
CA THR A 337 -20.70 -4.07 15.90
C THR A 337 -21.29 -4.83 14.70
N SER A 338 -22.62 -5.05 14.70
CA SER A 338 -23.30 -5.66 13.54
C SER A 338 -23.13 -4.82 12.28
N PHE A 339 -23.31 -3.51 12.38
CA PHE A 339 -23.12 -2.58 11.28
C PHE A 339 -21.68 -2.61 10.73
N GLU A 340 -20.68 -2.65 11.61
CA GLU A 340 -19.27 -2.77 11.22
C GLU A 340 -18.97 -4.10 10.49
N LYS A 341 -19.59 -5.20 10.93
CA LYS A 341 -19.49 -6.50 10.22
C LYS A 341 -20.12 -6.44 8.83
N GLU A 342 -21.25 -5.76 8.67
CA GLU A 342 -21.88 -5.56 7.35
C GLU A 342 -20.98 -4.73 6.41
N VAL A 343 -20.33 -3.68 6.92
CA VAL A 343 -19.33 -2.90 6.15
C VAL A 343 -18.14 -3.76 5.76
N GLN A 344 -17.57 -4.51 6.71
CA GLN A 344 -16.47 -5.43 6.47
C GLN A 344 -16.82 -6.42 5.35
N ASP A 345 -17.96 -7.09 5.45
CA ASP A 345 -18.38 -8.11 4.51
C ASP A 345 -18.57 -7.52 3.11
N GLN A 346 -19.19 -6.35 3.03
CA GLN A 346 -19.39 -5.64 1.77
C GLN A 346 -18.07 -5.21 1.11
N MET A 347 -17.12 -4.68 1.87
CA MET A 347 -15.81 -4.29 1.34
C MET A 347 -15.02 -5.50 0.86
N GLN A 348 -14.96 -6.55 1.67
CA GLN A 348 -14.29 -7.80 1.30
C GLN A 348 -14.84 -8.42 0.02
N ASP A 349 -16.16 -8.39 -0.17
CA ASP A 349 -16.80 -8.92 -1.38
C ASP A 349 -16.42 -8.11 -2.62
N TYR A 350 -16.31 -6.78 -2.50
CA TYR A 350 -15.83 -5.94 -3.61
C TYR A 350 -14.35 -6.19 -3.94
N TRP A 351 -13.49 -6.38 -2.95
CA TRP A 351 -12.08 -6.70 -3.19
C TRP A 351 -11.93 -8.05 -3.90
N VAL A 352 -12.71 -9.06 -3.51
CA VAL A 352 -12.74 -10.36 -4.19
C VAL A 352 -13.30 -10.20 -5.61
N ALA A 353 -14.40 -9.49 -5.80
CA ALA A 353 -14.99 -9.27 -7.12
C ALA A 353 -14.01 -8.57 -8.08
N PHE A 354 -13.28 -7.56 -7.60
CA PHE A 354 -12.23 -6.91 -8.37
C PHE A 354 -11.06 -7.86 -8.69
N ALA A 355 -10.62 -8.68 -7.72
CA ALA A 355 -9.55 -9.65 -7.95
C ALA A 355 -9.96 -10.79 -8.92
N GLU A 356 -11.22 -11.19 -8.93
CA GLU A 356 -11.74 -12.16 -9.88
C GLU A 356 -11.71 -11.64 -11.33
N ASP A 357 -12.09 -10.37 -11.52
CA ASP A 357 -12.17 -9.69 -12.81
C ASP A 357 -12.12 -8.16 -12.60
N PRO A 358 -10.95 -7.52 -12.79
CA PRO A 358 -10.82 -6.08 -12.53
C PRO A 358 -11.56 -5.16 -13.50
N VAL A 359 -12.11 -5.68 -14.60
CA VAL A 359 -12.87 -4.88 -15.57
C VAL A 359 -14.36 -4.99 -15.30
N GLY A 360 -14.86 -6.22 -15.15
CA GLY A 360 -16.30 -6.48 -15.03
C GLY A 360 -16.78 -6.87 -13.63
N GLY A 361 -15.87 -7.23 -12.71
CA GLY A 361 -16.19 -7.74 -11.38
C GLY A 361 -17.03 -6.77 -10.56
N LEU A 362 -16.56 -5.54 -10.42
CA LEU A 362 -17.26 -4.48 -9.70
C LEU A 362 -18.54 -4.00 -10.42
N LYS A 363 -18.53 -3.95 -11.76
CA LYS A 363 -19.73 -3.58 -12.54
C LYS A 363 -20.89 -4.56 -12.31
N ARG A 364 -20.61 -5.87 -12.23
CA ARG A 364 -21.63 -6.90 -11.96
C ARG A 364 -22.34 -6.73 -10.60
N VAL A 365 -21.71 -6.03 -9.66
CA VAL A 365 -22.26 -5.74 -8.33
C VAL A 365 -22.63 -4.26 -8.18
N GLY A 366 -22.88 -3.58 -9.32
CA GLY A 366 -23.43 -2.24 -9.37
C GLY A 366 -22.46 -1.12 -8.97
N TRP A 367 -21.15 -1.38 -9.08
CA TRP A 367 -20.12 -0.36 -8.92
C TRP A 367 -19.50 -0.05 -10.28
N GLU A 368 -19.90 1.08 -10.84
CA GLU A 368 -19.48 1.54 -12.15
C GLU A 368 -18.05 2.10 -12.17
N GLU A 369 -17.46 2.08 -13.36
CA GLU A 369 -16.16 2.69 -13.62
C GLU A 369 -16.24 4.21 -13.49
N TYR A 370 -15.12 4.83 -13.12
CA TYR A 370 -14.98 6.26 -12.95
C TYR A 370 -15.17 6.99 -14.28
N GLU A 371 -15.99 8.04 -14.23
CA GLU A 371 -16.13 9.07 -15.25
C GLU A 371 -16.26 10.43 -14.52
N PRO A 372 -15.84 11.58 -15.12
CA PRO A 372 -15.85 12.89 -14.46
C PRO A 372 -17.21 13.32 -13.89
N GLU A 373 -18.31 12.97 -14.57
CA GLU A 373 -19.69 13.23 -14.13
C GLU A 373 -20.36 11.99 -13.50
N GLY A 374 -19.61 10.91 -13.35
CA GLY A 374 -20.10 9.63 -12.83
C GLY A 374 -20.13 9.56 -11.31
N GLY A 375 -20.13 8.31 -10.82
CA GLY A 375 -20.17 7.99 -9.40
C GLY A 375 -18.92 7.26 -8.91
N GLY A 376 -18.69 7.34 -7.61
CA GLY A 376 -17.86 6.43 -6.84
C GLY A 376 -18.67 5.79 -5.72
N VAL A 377 -17.98 5.08 -4.83
CA VAL A 377 -18.58 4.48 -3.65
C VAL A 377 -18.12 5.17 -2.37
N LEU A 378 -19.04 5.43 -1.45
CA LEU A 378 -18.74 5.90 -0.09
C LEU A 378 -19.13 4.81 0.91
N PHE A 379 -18.16 4.34 1.68
CA PHE A 379 -18.34 3.31 2.70
C PHE A 379 -18.53 3.90 4.09
N ALA A 380 -19.41 3.25 4.87
CA ALA A 380 -19.57 3.49 6.31
C ALA A 380 -19.84 4.94 6.72
N TRP A 381 -20.43 5.74 5.83
CA TRP A 381 -20.75 7.14 6.10
C TRP A 381 -22.18 7.28 6.60
N GLU A 382 -22.37 8.06 7.66
CA GLU A 382 -23.70 8.35 8.24
C GLU A 382 -24.55 7.10 8.51
N GLY A 383 -23.91 6.00 8.94
CA GLY A 383 -24.60 4.75 9.27
C GLY A 383 -25.06 3.94 8.04
N VAL A 384 -24.56 4.25 6.85
CA VAL A 384 -24.85 3.50 5.62
C VAL A 384 -23.65 2.64 5.26
N VAL A 385 -23.89 1.34 5.01
CA VAL A 385 -22.83 0.37 4.68
C VAL A 385 -22.06 0.81 3.44
N ARG A 386 -22.81 1.13 2.37
CA ARG A 386 -22.32 1.59 1.09
C ARG A 386 -23.37 2.46 0.42
N GLN A 387 -22.94 3.60 -0.12
CA GLN A 387 -23.76 4.47 -0.96
C GLN A 387 -22.99 4.97 -2.18
N GLY A 388 -23.72 5.35 -3.22
CA GLY A 388 -23.14 6.07 -4.34
C GLY A 388 -22.78 7.49 -3.93
N ILE A 389 -21.64 7.99 -4.42
CA ILE A 389 -21.24 9.39 -4.25
C ILE A 389 -20.86 9.96 -5.61
N GLY A 390 -21.41 11.12 -5.98
CA GLY A 390 -21.02 11.79 -7.22
C GLY A 390 -19.53 12.17 -7.18
N VAL A 391 -18.82 11.99 -8.28
CA VAL A 391 -17.39 12.33 -8.39
C VAL A 391 -17.13 13.79 -8.00
N GLY A 392 -18.03 14.72 -8.37
CA GLY A 392 -17.93 16.12 -7.96
C GLY A 392 -17.94 16.35 -6.43
N LYS A 393 -18.60 15.47 -5.66
CA LYS A 393 -18.57 15.50 -4.18
C LYS A 393 -17.32 14.80 -3.64
N LEU A 394 -16.91 13.68 -4.24
CA LEU A 394 -15.72 12.92 -3.84
C LEU A 394 -14.43 13.74 -4.05
N GLU A 395 -14.33 14.46 -5.17
CA GLU A 395 -13.15 15.24 -5.56
C GLU A 395 -13.29 16.73 -5.29
N GLY A 396 -14.43 17.19 -4.78
CA GLY A 396 -14.80 18.60 -4.72
C GLY A 396 -13.79 19.48 -4.00
N ALA A 397 -13.04 18.90 -3.05
CA ALA A 397 -11.99 19.56 -2.28
C ALA A 397 -10.66 19.75 -3.04
N CYS A 398 -10.53 19.23 -4.26
CA CYS A 398 -9.29 19.25 -5.03
C CYS A 398 -9.48 19.89 -6.42
N GLU A 399 -8.47 20.62 -6.84
CA GLU A 399 -8.23 21.07 -8.20
C GLU A 399 -6.94 20.42 -8.72
N GLY A 400 -7.07 19.20 -9.25
CA GLY A 400 -5.91 18.36 -9.55
C GLY A 400 -5.16 18.01 -8.27
N LEU A 401 -3.87 18.36 -8.21
CA LEU A 401 -3.01 18.18 -7.03
C LEU A 401 -3.24 19.23 -5.93
N VAL A 402 -3.93 20.33 -6.24
CA VAL A 402 -4.03 21.49 -5.33
C VAL A 402 -5.32 21.40 -4.51
N PRO A 403 -5.24 21.42 -3.16
CA PRO A 403 -6.42 21.55 -2.32
C PRO A 403 -7.10 22.90 -2.51
N LYS A 404 -8.44 22.92 -2.52
CA LYS A 404 -9.20 24.17 -2.46
C LYS A 404 -9.22 24.70 -1.03
N GLU A 405 -9.07 26.01 -0.90
CA GLU A 405 -9.06 26.68 0.40
C GLU A 405 -10.35 26.41 1.19
N GLY A 406 -10.20 26.03 2.46
CA GLY A 406 -11.32 25.74 3.36
C GLY A 406 -12.13 24.48 3.03
N ALA A 407 -11.81 23.76 1.96
CA ALA A 407 -12.53 22.56 1.58
C ALA A 407 -12.23 21.39 2.52
N ARG A 408 -13.19 20.47 2.63
CA ARG A 408 -13.03 19.20 3.34
C ARG A 408 -13.65 18.08 2.51
N PRO A 409 -13.16 16.84 2.67
CA PRO A 409 -13.88 15.69 2.16
C PRO A 409 -15.29 15.64 2.77
N PRO A 410 -16.23 14.94 2.11
CA PRO A 410 -17.58 14.67 2.58
C PRO A 410 -17.71 14.37 4.06
#